data_AF-A0A351G2L1-F1
#
_entry.id   AF-A0A351G2L1-F1
#
_cell.length_a   1.000
_cell.length_b   1.000
_cell.length_c   1.000
_cell.angle_alpha   90.00
_cell.angle_beta   90.00
_cell.angle_gamma   90.00
#
_symmetry.space_group_name_H-M   'P 1'
#
loop_
_entity.id
_entity.type
_entity.pdbx_description
1 polymer ?
#
loop_
_entity_poly.entity_id
_entity_poly.type
_entity_poly.pdbx_seq_one_letter_code
_entity_poly.pdbx_strand_id
1 'polypeptide(L)'
;MERTVPEVASEEIELYLRTAYSLLRASTDVRLRSLEEAHAGMNSLLHPLARQEVVDSTAFVYSVLRLPREITQVELVVLGQSYGMFSEYRVEGSAEWQEVRAPARRRRCFFNGKDILACLITSRSDIDDLIPILTAYQIEWNKINRLMQQVPKEINLLDLAKNPADMEVVAHVLGLDQEDMERLVSIWGSDFGVNLQHVAQERKDFRVRLLDGSLSEYRRAIHRWWLQIEQLQPSLSRRPVYFVSSNAHSLVNLVSGFALDH
;
A
#
# COMPACT_ATOMS: atom_id res chain seq x y z
N MET A 1 -10.07 -31.67 -22.78
CA MET A 1 -9.24 -30.47 -23.00
C MET A 1 -9.01 -29.86 -21.63
N GLU A 2 -7.94 -30.29 -20.96
CA GLU A 2 -7.54 -29.68 -19.69
C GLU A 2 -7.22 -28.22 -19.96
N ARG A 3 -8.01 -27.32 -19.40
CA ARG A 3 -7.71 -25.90 -19.38
C ARG A 3 -6.60 -25.70 -18.37
N THR A 4 -5.35 -25.75 -18.81
CA THR A 4 -4.22 -25.24 -18.05
C THR A 4 -4.45 -23.75 -17.85
N VAL A 5 -4.49 -23.33 -16.57
CA VAL A 5 -4.47 -21.90 -16.21
C VAL A 5 -3.19 -21.33 -16.81
N PRO A 6 -3.24 -20.20 -17.53
CA PRO A 6 -2.04 -19.69 -18.19
C PRO A 6 -1.00 -19.30 -17.12
N GLU A 7 0.14 -20.00 -17.10
CA GLU A 7 1.34 -19.63 -16.37
C GLU A 7 1.91 -18.36 -17.02
N VAL A 8 1.46 -17.19 -16.56
CA VAL A 8 1.98 -15.88 -17.00
C VAL A 8 2.36 -15.05 -15.78
N ALA A 9 2.96 -15.67 -14.77
CA ALA A 9 3.85 -14.92 -13.91
C ALA A 9 5.18 -14.84 -14.68
N SER A 10 5.62 -13.64 -15.06
CA SER A 10 6.97 -13.50 -15.60
C SER A 10 7.97 -13.97 -14.53
N GLU A 11 9.09 -14.57 -14.94
CA GLU A 11 10.09 -15.10 -14.01
C GLU A 11 10.56 -14.02 -13.01
N GLU A 12 10.56 -12.76 -13.45
CA GLU A 12 10.89 -11.60 -12.63
C GLU A 12 9.85 -11.31 -11.54
N ILE A 13 8.55 -11.47 -11.85
CA ILE A 13 7.47 -11.34 -10.86
C ILE A 13 7.59 -12.46 -9.82
N GLU A 14 7.83 -13.70 -10.26
CA GLU A 14 8.02 -14.83 -9.34
C GLU A 14 9.24 -14.63 -8.44
N LEU A 15 10.35 -14.16 -9.02
CA LEU A 15 11.56 -13.81 -8.27
C LEU A 15 11.29 -12.73 -7.22
N TYR A 16 10.55 -11.67 -7.58
CA TYR A 16 10.16 -10.62 -6.66
C TYR A 16 9.33 -11.16 -5.49
N LEU A 17 8.27 -11.92 -5.79
CA LEU A 17 7.41 -12.50 -4.76
C LEU A 17 8.20 -13.43 -3.84
N ARG A 18 9.04 -14.32 -4.39
CA ARG A 18 9.90 -15.21 -3.61
C ARG A 18 10.84 -14.44 -2.69
N THR A 19 11.43 -13.36 -3.19
CA THR A 19 12.32 -12.49 -2.40
C THR A 19 11.56 -11.79 -1.28
N ALA A 20 10.41 -11.18 -1.58
CA ALA A 20 9.56 -10.53 -0.59
C ALA A 20 9.11 -11.48 0.52
N TYR A 21 8.60 -12.66 0.18
CA TYR A 21 8.19 -13.65 1.17
C TYR A 21 9.36 -14.23 1.96
N SER A 22 10.52 -14.41 1.33
CA SER A 22 11.72 -14.89 2.04
C SER A 22 12.17 -13.89 3.10
N LEU A 23 12.16 -12.59 2.78
CA LEU A 23 12.53 -11.55 3.72
C LEU A 23 11.49 -11.41 4.84
N LEU A 24 10.20 -11.39 4.50
CA LEU A 24 9.11 -11.20 5.49
C LEU A 24 8.93 -12.39 6.44
N ARG A 25 9.50 -13.57 6.15
CA ARG A 25 9.57 -14.69 7.11
C ARG A 25 10.55 -14.45 8.26
N ALA A 26 11.45 -13.48 8.13
CA ALA A 26 12.35 -13.14 9.22
C ALA A 26 11.54 -12.58 10.40
N SER A 27 11.89 -12.98 11.63
CA SER A 27 11.27 -12.47 12.86
C SER A 27 11.70 -11.04 13.22
N THR A 28 12.26 -10.30 12.26
CA THR A 28 12.87 -8.98 12.43
C THR A 28 12.30 -7.98 11.44
N ASP A 29 12.50 -6.69 11.70
CA ASP A 29 12.17 -5.64 10.74
C ASP A 29 12.97 -5.82 9.44
N VAL A 30 12.25 -5.90 8.32
CA VAL A 30 12.83 -5.89 6.99
C VAL A 30 12.83 -4.47 6.47
N ARG A 31 13.98 -3.94 6.07
CA ARG A 31 14.02 -2.64 5.39
C ARG A 31 13.61 -2.79 3.93
N LEU A 32 12.69 -1.96 3.43
CA LEU A 32 12.20 -2.05 2.06
C LEU A 32 13.25 -1.74 1.00
N ARG A 33 14.33 -1.04 1.36
CA ARG A 33 15.49 -0.85 0.47
C ARG A 33 16.04 -2.18 -0.08
N SER A 34 15.94 -3.27 0.67
CA SER A 34 16.38 -4.60 0.23
C SER A 34 15.52 -5.18 -0.88
N LEU A 35 14.33 -4.61 -1.14
CA LEU A 35 13.40 -5.01 -2.18
C LEU A 35 13.39 -4.05 -3.39
N GLU A 36 14.04 -2.89 -3.33
CA GLU A 36 13.98 -1.89 -4.40
C GLU A 36 14.51 -2.43 -5.73
N GLU A 37 15.67 -3.11 -5.73
CA GLU A 37 16.26 -3.70 -6.94
C GLU A 37 15.37 -4.80 -7.54
N ALA A 38 14.82 -5.68 -6.69
CA ALA A 38 13.91 -6.73 -7.13
C ALA A 38 12.58 -6.14 -7.65
N HIS A 39 12.06 -5.10 -7.00
CA HIS A 39 10.85 -4.37 -7.41
C HIS A 39 11.05 -3.71 -8.77
N ALA A 40 12.18 -3.03 -8.95
CA ALA A 40 12.52 -2.36 -10.19
C ALA A 40 12.79 -3.38 -11.31
N GLY A 41 13.37 -4.55 -10.99
CA GLY A 41 13.61 -5.64 -11.93
C GLY A 41 12.37 -6.44 -12.34
N MET A 42 11.31 -6.41 -11.55
CA MET A 42 10.01 -7.00 -11.90
C MET A 42 9.36 -6.32 -13.12
N ASN A 43 9.78 -5.10 -13.49
CA ASN A 43 9.21 -4.32 -14.60
C ASN A 43 7.67 -4.21 -14.50
N SER A 44 7.18 -3.91 -13.29
CA SER A 44 5.75 -3.82 -13.03
C SER A 44 5.11 -2.70 -13.84
N LEU A 45 3.94 -2.97 -14.43
CA LEU A 45 3.09 -1.96 -15.08
C LEU A 45 2.68 -0.83 -14.13
N LEU A 46 2.71 -1.10 -12.82
CA LEU A 46 2.44 -0.09 -11.79
C LEU A 46 3.51 0.99 -11.74
N HIS A 47 4.77 0.60 -11.97
CA HIS A 47 5.93 1.42 -11.69
C HIS A 47 6.98 1.29 -12.80
N PRO A 48 6.63 1.68 -14.04
CA PRO A 48 7.48 1.50 -15.21
C PRO A 48 8.80 2.26 -15.14
N LEU A 49 8.86 3.42 -14.45
CA LEU A 49 10.07 4.23 -14.35
C LEU A 49 10.90 3.94 -13.09
N ALA A 50 10.69 2.82 -12.41
CA ALA A 50 11.36 2.48 -11.15
C ALA A 50 12.90 2.54 -11.21
N ARG A 51 13.48 2.15 -12.35
CA ARG A 51 14.94 2.18 -12.57
C ARG A 51 15.48 3.54 -13.06
N GLN A 52 14.60 4.44 -13.48
CA GLN A 52 15.00 5.73 -14.02
C GLN A 52 15.18 6.74 -12.89
N GLU A 53 15.96 7.80 -13.14
CA GLU A 53 16.14 8.88 -12.15
C GLU A 53 14.98 9.87 -12.13
N VAL A 54 14.17 9.90 -13.19
CA VAL A 54 12.97 10.73 -13.28
C VAL A 54 11.85 10.20 -12.39
N VAL A 55 11.00 11.11 -11.91
CA VAL A 55 9.85 10.79 -11.07
C VAL A 55 8.77 10.11 -11.92
N ASP A 56 8.30 8.96 -11.44
CA ASP A 56 7.09 8.30 -11.89
C ASP A 56 5.90 8.86 -11.13
N SER A 57 5.39 10.01 -11.60
CA SER A 57 4.25 10.71 -11.00
C SER A 57 3.03 9.80 -10.84
N THR A 58 2.78 8.94 -11.83
CA THR A 58 1.64 8.02 -11.84
C THR A 58 1.78 6.93 -10.78
N ALA A 59 2.96 6.30 -10.67
CA ALA A 59 3.21 5.30 -9.62
C ALA A 59 3.17 5.92 -8.22
N PHE A 60 3.69 7.14 -8.07
CA PHE A 60 3.66 7.86 -6.80
C PHE A 60 2.23 8.21 -6.38
N VAL A 61 1.45 8.83 -7.27
CA VAL A 61 0.03 9.16 -7.06
C VAL A 61 -0.78 7.90 -6.73
N TYR A 62 -0.58 6.82 -7.48
CA TYR A 62 -1.25 5.54 -7.22
C TYR A 62 -0.98 5.03 -5.80
N SER A 63 0.26 5.19 -5.33
CA SER A 63 0.70 4.76 -4.01
C SER A 63 0.13 5.64 -2.91
N VAL A 64 0.16 6.97 -3.07
CA VAL A 64 -0.44 7.94 -2.13
C VAL A 64 -1.94 7.66 -1.94
N LEU A 65 -2.67 7.36 -3.02
CA LEU A 65 -4.11 7.07 -2.95
C LEU A 65 -4.44 5.74 -2.22
N ARG A 66 -3.47 4.85 -2.01
CA ARG A 66 -3.67 3.54 -1.37
C ARG A 66 -3.03 3.44 0.01
N LEU A 67 -2.40 4.52 0.48
CA LEU A 67 -1.82 4.62 1.80
C LEU A 67 -2.57 5.70 2.61
N PRO A 68 -2.69 5.55 3.93
CA PRO A 68 -3.22 6.62 4.79
C PRO A 68 -2.34 7.87 4.73
N ARG A 69 -2.90 9.04 5.07
CA ARG A 69 -2.16 10.32 5.00
C ARG A 69 -0.94 10.35 5.93
N GLU A 70 -1.03 9.65 7.04
CA GLU A 70 0.02 9.49 8.05
C GLU A 70 1.25 8.74 7.52
N ILE A 71 1.18 8.14 6.32
CA ILE A 71 2.30 7.42 5.73
C ILE A 71 3.57 8.27 5.59
N THR A 72 3.44 9.60 5.49
CA THR A 72 4.56 10.55 5.38
C THR A 72 5.48 10.51 6.60
N GLN A 73 4.93 10.32 7.80
CA GLN A 73 5.67 10.20 9.07
C GLN A 73 5.94 8.75 9.51
N VAL A 74 5.35 7.77 8.85
CA VAL A 74 5.53 6.36 9.18
C VAL A 74 6.94 5.88 8.81
N GLU A 75 7.58 5.20 9.75
CA GLU A 75 8.86 4.51 9.56
C GLU A 75 8.70 2.98 9.53
N LEU A 76 7.75 2.44 10.29
CA LEU A 76 7.52 1.00 10.41
C LEU A 76 6.08 0.65 10.05
N VAL A 77 5.92 -0.26 9.08
CA VAL A 77 4.63 -0.87 8.76
C VAL A 77 4.60 -2.28 9.36
N VAL A 78 3.61 -2.53 10.22
CA VAL A 78 3.42 -3.82 10.88
C VAL A 78 2.21 -4.50 10.28
N LEU A 79 2.38 -5.72 9.77
CA LEU A 79 1.31 -6.50 9.15
C LEU A 79 0.85 -7.57 10.13
N GLY A 80 -0.45 -7.66 10.39
CA GLY A 80 -0.99 -8.65 11.32
C GLY A 80 -2.39 -9.10 10.93
N GLN A 81 -2.79 -10.27 11.43
CA GLN A 81 -4.09 -10.87 11.10
C GLN A 81 -5.20 -10.46 12.06
N SER A 82 -4.85 -9.92 13.23
CA SER A 82 -5.81 -9.44 14.21
C SER A 82 -5.29 -8.24 14.97
N TYR A 83 -6.20 -7.39 15.41
CA TYR A 83 -5.87 -6.17 16.15
C TYR A 83 -5.08 -6.45 17.44
N GLY A 84 -5.34 -7.59 18.09
CA GLY A 84 -4.64 -8.00 19.32
C GLY A 84 -3.14 -8.26 19.13
N MET A 85 -2.69 -8.56 17.92
CA MET A 85 -1.26 -8.78 17.62
C MET A 85 -0.44 -7.48 17.66
N PHE A 86 -1.11 -6.33 17.55
CA PHE A 86 -0.46 -5.03 17.54
C PHE A 86 -0.24 -4.45 18.94
N SER A 87 -0.56 -5.19 20.01
CA SER A 87 -0.42 -4.72 21.39
C SER A 87 1.01 -4.28 21.72
N GLU A 88 2.00 -5.02 21.23
CA GLU A 88 3.44 -4.75 21.47
C GLU A 88 3.96 -3.49 20.78
N TYR A 89 3.24 -2.96 19.78
CA TYR A 89 3.66 -1.77 19.01
C TYR A 89 2.90 -0.49 19.43
N ARG A 90 2.14 -0.57 20.52
CA ARG A 90 1.49 0.60 21.11
C ARG A 90 2.54 1.48 21.79
N VAL A 91 2.37 2.79 21.66
CA VAL A 91 3.19 3.75 22.39
C VAL A 91 2.74 3.75 23.86
N GLU A 92 3.67 3.55 24.79
CA GLU A 92 3.38 3.65 26.23
C GLU A 92 2.80 5.02 26.57
N GLY A 93 1.64 5.05 27.23
CA GLY A 93 0.96 6.30 27.61
C GLY A 93 0.22 7.03 26.47
N SER A 94 0.22 6.51 25.24
CA SER A 94 -0.59 7.06 24.14
C SER A 94 -2.02 6.49 24.16
N ALA A 95 -2.95 7.21 23.53
CA ALA A 95 -4.30 6.72 23.27
C ALA A 95 -4.28 5.45 22.40
N GLU A 96 -5.39 4.71 22.41
CA GLU A 96 -5.56 3.52 21.57
C GLU A 96 -5.20 3.79 20.10
N TRP A 97 -4.75 2.75 19.40
CA TRP A 97 -4.56 2.74 17.94
C TRP A 97 -5.66 3.53 17.21
N GLN A 98 -5.26 4.53 16.42
CA GLN A 98 -6.19 5.36 15.66
C GLN A 98 -6.50 4.68 14.33
N GLU A 99 -7.76 4.33 14.05
CA GLU A 99 -8.14 3.77 12.74
C GLU A 99 -7.97 4.85 11.66
N VAL A 100 -7.13 4.56 10.66
CA VAL A 100 -6.81 5.46 9.55
C VAL A 100 -7.19 4.82 8.22
N ARG A 101 -7.50 5.64 7.21
CA ARG A 101 -8.06 5.18 5.93
C ARG A 101 -7.32 5.78 4.75
N ALA A 102 -7.10 4.96 3.73
CA ALA A 102 -6.62 5.41 2.43
C ALA A 102 -7.78 5.85 1.52
N PRO A 103 -7.57 6.78 0.59
CA PRO A 103 -8.60 7.26 -0.34
C PRO A 103 -9.24 6.17 -1.23
N ALA A 104 -8.43 5.31 -1.87
CA ALA A 104 -8.86 4.45 -2.97
C ALA A 104 -8.86 2.94 -2.66
N ARG A 105 -8.25 2.49 -1.56
CA ARG A 105 -8.24 1.07 -1.16
C ARG A 105 -8.57 0.91 0.33
N ARG A 106 -9.64 0.16 0.60
CA ARG A 106 -10.14 -0.09 1.97
C ARG A 106 -9.33 -1.18 2.67
N ARG A 107 -8.07 -0.90 3.02
CA ARG A 107 -7.32 -1.71 4.00
C ARG A 107 -7.56 -1.13 5.39
N ARG A 108 -7.86 -1.98 6.38
CA ARG A 108 -8.00 -1.53 7.76
C ARG A 108 -6.61 -1.31 8.33
N CYS A 109 -6.27 -0.04 8.52
CA CYS A 109 -4.98 0.39 9.05
C CYS A 109 -5.19 1.15 10.35
N PHE A 110 -4.19 1.09 11.21
CA PHE A 110 -4.17 1.78 12.47
C PHE A 110 -2.84 2.50 12.64
N PHE A 111 -2.89 3.73 13.09
CA PHE A 111 -1.72 4.54 13.35
C PHE A 111 -1.48 4.67 14.87
N ASN A 112 -0.23 4.57 15.30
CA ASN A 112 0.13 4.67 16.73
C ASN A 112 0.20 6.11 17.24
N GLY A 113 -0.05 7.10 16.38
CA GLY A 113 0.08 8.53 16.70
C GLY A 113 1.49 9.08 16.53
N LYS A 114 2.46 8.27 16.07
CA LYS A 114 3.88 8.65 15.97
C LYS A 114 4.52 8.23 14.64
N ASP A 115 4.77 6.94 14.45
CA ASP A 115 5.70 6.41 13.45
C ASP A 115 5.37 4.99 12.95
N ILE A 116 4.38 4.32 13.56
CA ILE A 116 4.01 2.93 13.23
C ILE A 116 2.62 2.89 12.60
N LEU A 117 2.54 2.24 11.44
CA LEU A 117 1.30 1.89 10.77
C LEU A 117 1.05 0.39 10.89
N ALA A 118 0.02 -0.01 11.63
CA ALA A 118 -0.43 -1.38 11.70
C ALA A 118 -1.52 -1.66 10.64
N CYS A 119 -1.27 -2.60 9.74
CA CYS A 119 -2.18 -2.99 8.68
C CYS A 119 -2.74 -4.38 8.96
N LEU A 120 -4.07 -4.51 8.98
CA LEU A 120 -4.70 -5.83 8.97
C LEU A 120 -4.57 -6.46 7.59
N ILE A 121 -4.04 -7.67 7.57
CA ILE A 121 -3.97 -8.51 6.38
C ILE A 121 -4.90 -9.72 6.57
N THR A 122 -5.70 -10.02 5.55
CA THR A 122 -6.61 -11.17 5.58
C THR A 122 -6.26 -12.19 4.53
N SER A 123 -5.22 -11.97 3.72
CA SER A 123 -4.76 -12.87 2.66
C SER A 123 -3.31 -12.61 2.26
N ARG A 124 -2.70 -13.55 1.52
CA ARG A 124 -1.40 -13.34 0.85
C ARG A 124 -1.44 -12.18 -0.14
N SER A 125 -2.54 -12.05 -0.87
CA SER A 125 -2.74 -10.97 -1.84
C SER A 125 -2.74 -9.57 -1.22
N ASP A 126 -2.97 -9.44 0.10
CA ASP A 126 -2.78 -8.16 0.78
C ASP A 126 -1.31 -7.76 0.89
N ILE A 127 -0.43 -8.74 1.11
CA ILE A 127 1.02 -8.56 1.13
C ILE A 127 1.49 -8.29 -0.31
N ASP A 128 1.04 -9.09 -1.27
CA ASP A 128 1.39 -8.96 -2.69
C ASP A 128 0.98 -7.60 -3.27
N ASP A 129 0.02 -6.91 -2.66
CA ASP A 129 -0.35 -5.54 -3.01
C ASP A 129 0.38 -4.47 -2.20
N LEU A 130 0.43 -4.62 -0.87
CA LEU A 130 0.94 -3.56 0.01
C LEU A 130 2.45 -3.37 -0.14
N ILE A 131 3.21 -4.46 -0.30
CA ILE A 131 4.68 -4.39 -0.38
C ILE A 131 5.12 -3.65 -1.65
N PRO A 132 4.60 -3.94 -2.86
CA PRO A 132 4.91 -3.13 -4.04
C PRO A 132 4.51 -1.65 -3.90
N ILE A 133 3.36 -1.36 -3.28
CA ILE A 133 2.89 0.02 -3.07
C ILE A 133 3.84 0.79 -2.15
N LEU A 134 4.26 0.20 -1.04
CA LEU A 134 5.20 0.84 -0.12
C LEU A 134 6.58 1.03 -0.78
N THR A 135 7.02 0.04 -1.56
CA THR A 135 8.31 0.09 -2.25
C THR A 135 8.29 1.16 -3.34
N ALA A 136 7.22 1.24 -4.14
CA ALA A 136 7.03 2.30 -5.13
C ALA A 136 6.98 3.69 -4.48
N TYR A 137 6.21 3.86 -3.40
CA TYR A 137 6.18 5.10 -2.64
C TYR A 137 7.58 5.53 -2.18
N GLN A 138 8.36 4.59 -1.62
CA GLN A 138 9.70 4.88 -1.12
C GLN A 138 10.66 5.29 -2.23
N ILE A 139 10.69 4.54 -3.34
CA ILE A 139 11.56 4.86 -4.48
C ILE A 139 11.24 6.27 -4.99
N GLU A 140 9.96 6.56 -5.23
CA GLU A 140 9.54 7.86 -5.78
C GLU A 140 9.73 9.01 -4.79
N TRP A 141 9.43 8.80 -3.50
CA TRP A 141 9.77 9.73 -2.43
C TRP A 141 11.26 10.08 -2.45
N ASN A 142 12.12 9.08 -2.61
CA ASN A 142 13.57 9.27 -2.58
C ASN A 142 14.12 9.93 -3.86
N LYS A 143 13.46 9.76 -5.00
CA LYS A 143 13.75 10.55 -6.22
C LYS A 143 13.37 12.01 -6.02
N ILE A 144 12.14 12.27 -5.55
CA ILE A 144 11.67 13.62 -5.25
C ILE A 144 12.60 14.28 -4.22
N ASN A 145 12.92 13.61 -3.10
CA ASN A 145 13.88 14.12 -2.10
C ASN A 145 15.20 14.58 -2.72
N ARG A 146 15.76 13.78 -3.64
CA ARG A 146 17.02 14.08 -4.33
C ARG A 146 16.89 15.30 -5.23
N LEU A 147 15.82 15.38 -6.01
CA LEU A 147 15.56 16.53 -6.90
C LEU A 147 15.27 17.80 -6.11
N MET A 148 14.56 17.69 -4.98
CA MET A 148 14.30 18.80 -4.06
C MET A 148 15.57 19.46 -3.52
N GLN A 149 16.72 18.76 -3.49
CA GLN A 149 18.00 19.38 -3.11
C GLN A 149 18.49 20.45 -4.11
N GLN A 150 17.91 20.47 -5.32
CA GLN A 150 18.24 21.45 -6.37
C GLN A 150 17.28 22.65 -6.36
N VAL A 151 16.20 22.59 -5.57
CA VAL A 151 15.25 23.70 -5.43
C VAL A 151 15.92 24.86 -4.68
N PRO A 152 15.81 26.11 -5.17
CA PRO A 152 16.32 27.28 -4.45
C PRO A 152 15.79 27.38 -3.03
N LYS A 153 16.67 27.65 -2.06
CA LYS A 153 16.31 27.65 -0.62
C LYS A 153 15.38 28.80 -0.23
N GLU A 154 15.29 29.81 -1.09
CA GLU A 154 14.43 30.97 -0.94
C GLU A 154 12.96 30.64 -1.18
N ILE A 155 12.66 29.53 -1.87
CA ILE A 155 11.29 29.11 -2.14
C ILE A 155 10.65 28.58 -0.86
N ASN A 156 9.55 29.23 -0.46
CA ASN A 156 8.75 28.79 0.67
C ASN A 156 7.76 27.69 0.26
N LEU A 157 8.14 26.43 0.52
CA LEU A 157 7.32 25.26 0.19
C LEU A 157 5.92 25.25 0.85
N LEU A 158 5.74 25.90 2.00
CA LEU A 158 4.43 25.94 2.68
C LEU A 158 3.39 26.76 1.93
N ASP A 159 3.83 27.81 1.25
CA ASP A 159 2.97 28.71 0.47
C ASP A 159 3.07 28.44 -1.04
N LEU A 160 3.73 27.35 -1.45
CA LEU A 160 3.97 27.02 -2.86
C LEU A 160 2.68 26.98 -3.69
N ALA A 161 1.60 26.44 -3.13
CA ALA A 161 0.28 26.39 -3.77
C ALA A 161 -0.32 27.77 -4.09
N LYS A 162 0.17 28.84 -3.45
CA LYS A 162 -0.30 30.23 -3.64
C LYS A 162 0.64 31.05 -4.53
N ASN A 163 1.81 30.51 -4.89
CA ASN A 163 2.80 31.20 -5.71
C ASN A 163 3.06 30.43 -7.02
N PRO A 164 2.36 30.77 -8.12
CA PRO A 164 2.50 30.07 -9.40
C PRO A 164 3.93 30.09 -9.96
N ALA A 165 4.70 31.17 -9.74
CA ALA A 165 6.07 31.28 -10.24
C ALA A 165 7.00 30.30 -9.54
N ASP A 166 6.91 30.21 -8.20
CA ASP A 166 7.69 29.24 -7.43
C ASP A 166 7.26 27.80 -7.76
N MET A 167 5.94 27.58 -7.96
CA MET A 167 5.41 26.27 -8.35
C MET A 167 5.97 25.79 -9.69
N GLU A 168 6.10 26.67 -10.67
CA GLU A 168 6.69 26.36 -11.98
C GLU A 168 8.16 25.96 -11.85
N VAL A 169 8.94 26.67 -11.02
CA VAL A 169 10.34 26.33 -10.74
C VAL A 169 10.44 24.95 -10.08
N VAL A 170 9.62 24.67 -9.07
CA VAL A 170 9.63 23.37 -8.38
C VAL A 170 9.19 22.25 -9.33
N ALA A 171 8.13 22.47 -10.12
CA ALA A 171 7.67 21.49 -11.12
C ALA A 171 8.78 21.15 -12.13
N HIS A 172 9.47 22.18 -12.63
CA HIS A 172 10.59 22.01 -13.55
C HIS A 172 11.73 21.19 -12.94
N VAL A 173 12.12 21.49 -11.69
CA VAL A 173 13.18 20.73 -10.98
C VAL A 173 12.77 19.28 -10.74
N LEU A 174 11.49 19.03 -10.43
CA LEU A 174 10.97 17.68 -10.24
C LEU A 174 10.74 16.92 -11.55
N GLY A 175 10.83 17.60 -12.71
CA GLY A 175 10.52 17.03 -14.02
C GLY A 175 9.04 16.68 -14.17
N LEU A 176 8.15 17.38 -13.45
CA LEU A 176 6.71 17.18 -13.49
C LEU A 176 6.08 18.20 -14.43
N ASP A 177 5.12 17.74 -15.24
CA ASP A 177 4.28 18.65 -16.01
C ASP A 177 3.19 19.30 -15.14
N GLN A 178 2.42 20.20 -15.75
CA GLN A 178 1.35 20.91 -15.05
C GLN A 178 0.28 19.95 -14.51
N GLU A 179 -0.11 18.94 -15.29
CA GLU A 179 -1.18 18.02 -14.90
C GLU A 179 -0.76 17.17 -13.68
N ASP A 180 0.47 16.67 -13.68
CA ASP A 180 1.02 15.89 -12.59
C ASP A 180 1.21 16.72 -11.32
N MET A 181 1.65 17.98 -11.46
CA MET A 181 1.72 18.90 -10.33
C MET A 181 0.33 19.19 -9.74
N GLU A 182 -0.66 19.47 -10.58
CA GLU A 182 -2.05 19.69 -10.15
C GLU A 182 -2.65 18.46 -9.44
N ARG A 183 -2.35 17.26 -9.94
CA ARG A 183 -2.75 16.00 -9.29
C ARG A 183 -2.14 15.87 -7.89
N LEU A 184 -0.85 16.15 -7.72
CA LEU A 184 -0.20 16.11 -6.41
C LEU A 184 -0.81 17.12 -5.44
N VAL A 185 -1.05 18.35 -5.89
CA VAL A 185 -1.73 19.39 -5.09
C VAL A 185 -3.13 18.92 -4.69
N SER A 186 -3.89 18.33 -5.61
CA SER A 186 -5.25 17.83 -5.34
C SER A 186 -5.27 16.71 -4.30
N ILE A 187 -4.33 15.76 -4.40
CA ILE A 187 -4.30 14.57 -3.54
C ILE A 187 -3.86 14.90 -2.11
N TRP A 188 -2.82 15.73 -1.97
CA TRP A 188 -2.36 16.17 -0.65
C TRP A 188 -3.20 17.30 -0.07
N GLY A 189 -3.89 18.08 -0.90
CA GLY A 189 -4.78 19.15 -0.46
C GLY A 189 -4.05 20.17 0.41
N SER A 190 -4.59 20.42 1.61
CA SER A 190 -4.00 21.33 2.60
C SER A 190 -2.59 20.95 3.03
N ASP A 191 -2.25 19.66 2.94
CA ASP A 191 -0.99 19.11 3.43
C ASP A 191 0.11 19.15 2.36
N PHE A 192 -0.18 19.66 1.15
CA PHE A 192 0.75 19.67 0.01
C PHE A 192 2.11 20.30 0.35
N GLY A 193 2.11 21.52 0.86
CA GLY A 193 3.35 22.23 1.20
C GLY A 193 4.11 21.56 2.35
N VAL A 194 3.40 21.04 3.34
CA VAL A 194 3.98 20.29 4.48
C VAL A 194 4.63 19.00 3.99
N ASN A 195 3.95 18.23 3.13
CA ASN A 195 4.48 17.00 2.56
C ASN A 195 5.71 17.24 1.68
N LEU A 196 5.75 18.34 0.92
CA LEU A 196 6.95 18.74 0.18
C LEU A 196 8.10 19.15 1.12
N GLN A 197 7.82 19.76 2.26
CA GLN A 197 8.88 19.99 3.25
C GLN A 197 9.42 18.68 3.81
N HIS A 198 8.55 17.73 4.17
CA HIS A 198 8.98 16.41 4.63
C HIS A 198 9.82 15.68 3.58
N VAL A 199 9.37 15.67 2.32
CA VAL A 199 10.12 15.01 1.24
C VAL A 199 11.46 15.69 1.00
N ALA A 200 11.57 17.00 1.17
CA ALA A 200 12.84 17.72 0.99
C ALA A 200 13.82 17.47 2.15
N GLN A 201 13.32 17.27 3.37
CA GLN A 201 14.13 17.11 4.58
C GLN A 201 14.69 15.70 4.73
N GLU A 202 13.89 14.66 4.45
CA GLU A 202 14.27 13.29 4.79
C GLU A 202 13.95 12.29 3.67
N ARG A 203 14.85 11.32 3.50
CA ARG A 203 14.61 10.14 2.66
C ARG A 203 13.73 9.15 3.39
N LYS A 204 12.88 8.45 2.65
CA LYS A 204 12.09 7.35 3.20
C LYS A 204 12.92 6.06 3.24
N ASP A 205 12.97 5.42 4.40
CA ASP A 205 13.55 4.08 4.63
C ASP A 205 12.57 3.25 5.46
N PHE A 206 11.47 2.81 4.83
CA PHE A 206 10.46 2.00 5.50
C PHE A 206 11.05 0.68 6.00
N ARG A 207 10.60 0.31 7.20
CA ARG A 207 10.68 -1.04 7.74
C ARG A 207 9.32 -1.71 7.62
N VAL A 208 9.31 -3.01 7.35
CA VAL A 208 8.12 -3.83 7.38
C VAL A 208 8.35 -5.02 8.29
N ARG A 209 7.37 -5.30 9.14
CA ARG A 209 7.34 -6.51 9.97
C ARG A 209 6.05 -7.27 9.72
N LEU A 210 6.17 -8.52 9.27
CA LEU A 210 5.06 -9.44 9.25
C LEU A 210 4.95 -10.11 10.62
N LEU A 211 3.90 -9.78 11.36
CA LEU A 211 3.57 -10.49 12.58
C LEU A 211 2.95 -11.82 12.17
N ASP A 212 3.68 -12.89 12.43
CA ASP A 212 3.21 -14.23 12.13
C ASP A 212 2.02 -14.55 13.04
N GLY A 213 0.83 -14.51 12.46
CA GLY A 213 -0.22 -15.40 12.89
C GLY A 213 0.09 -16.72 12.21
N SER A 214 0.61 -17.70 12.96
CA SER A 214 0.84 -19.07 12.44
C SER A 214 -0.29 -19.47 11.48
N LEU A 215 -0.06 -20.28 10.45
CA LEU A 215 -1.16 -20.82 9.61
C LEU A 215 -2.37 -21.31 10.44
N SER A 216 -2.10 -21.75 11.67
CA SER A 216 -3.07 -22.08 12.71
C SER A 216 -3.95 -20.92 13.21
N GLU A 217 -3.45 -19.69 13.32
CA GLU A 217 -4.24 -18.46 13.57
C GLU A 217 -5.21 -18.18 12.41
N TYR A 218 -4.76 -18.31 11.17
CA TYR A 218 -5.60 -18.10 9.98
C TYR A 218 -6.76 -19.12 9.94
N ARG A 219 -6.46 -20.40 10.19
CA ARG A 219 -7.48 -21.45 10.33
C ARG A 219 -8.42 -21.18 11.51
N ARG A 220 -7.90 -20.72 12.65
CA ARG A 220 -8.72 -20.37 13.82
C ARG A 220 -9.62 -19.16 13.57
N ALA A 221 -9.17 -18.16 12.81
CA ALA A 221 -9.97 -17.00 12.43
C ALA A 221 -11.13 -17.41 11.51
N ILE A 222 -10.85 -18.19 10.47
CA ILE A 222 -11.89 -18.73 9.57
C ILE A 222 -12.88 -19.60 10.34
N HIS A 223 -12.39 -20.47 11.22
CA HIS A 223 -13.26 -21.33 12.03
C HIS A 223 -14.15 -20.52 12.98
N ARG A 224 -13.59 -19.51 13.67
CA ARG A 224 -14.38 -18.61 14.54
C ARG A 224 -15.45 -17.86 13.76
N TRP A 225 -15.10 -17.34 12.59
CA TRP A 225 -16.03 -16.68 11.70
C TRP A 225 -17.16 -17.62 11.25
N TRP A 226 -16.82 -18.85 10.84
CA TRP A 226 -17.82 -19.86 10.45
C TRP A 226 -18.74 -20.26 11.61
N LEU A 227 -18.18 -20.49 12.81
CA LEU A 227 -18.97 -20.84 13.99
C LEU A 227 -20.03 -19.78 14.31
N GLN A 228 -19.70 -18.49 14.18
CA GLN A 228 -20.68 -17.43 14.39
C GLN A 228 -21.83 -17.48 13.38
N ILE A 229 -21.53 -17.78 12.11
CA ILE A 229 -22.54 -17.94 11.06
C ILE A 229 -23.40 -19.18 11.32
N GLU A 230 -22.78 -20.31 11.66
CA GLU A 230 -23.47 -21.57 11.94
C GLU A 230 -24.39 -21.48 13.16
N GLN A 231 -23.97 -20.77 14.22
CA GLN A 231 -24.81 -20.51 15.38
C GLN A 231 -26.07 -19.73 15.03
N LEU A 232 -25.96 -18.74 14.13
CA LEU A 232 -27.09 -17.93 13.68
C LEU A 232 -27.96 -18.66 12.64
N GLN A 233 -27.38 -19.57 11.86
CA GLN A 233 -28.08 -20.33 10.83
C GLN A 233 -27.63 -21.80 10.78
N PRO A 234 -28.15 -22.65 11.71
CA PRO A 234 -27.74 -24.05 11.81
C PRO A 234 -28.07 -24.88 10.57
N SER A 235 -29.05 -24.46 9.77
CA SER A 235 -29.48 -25.17 8.56
C SER A 235 -28.41 -25.21 7.46
N LEU A 236 -27.43 -24.30 7.48
CA LEU A 236 -26.31 -24.26 6.52
C LEU A 236 -25.41 -25.49 6.65
N SER A 237 -25.28 -26.08 7.85
CA SER A 237 -24.48 -27.29 8.08
C SER A 237 -25.00 -28.52 7.32
N ARG A 238 -26.26 -28.48 6.87
CA ARG A 238 -26.95 -29.61 6.20
C ARG A 238 -27.12 -29.41 4.70
N ARG A 239 -26.50 -28.38 4.11
CA ARG A 239 -26.62 -28.04 2.70
C ARG A 239 -25.24 -27.73 2.11
N PRO A 240 -25.04 -27.94 0.80
CA PRO A 240 -23.84 -27.45 0.13
C PRO A 240 -23.72 -25.93 0.28
N VAL A 241 -22.56 -25.44 0.70
CA VAL A 241 -22.27 -24.01 0.86
C VAL A 241 -21.15 -23.63 -0.09
N TYR A 242 -21.39 -22.59 -0.89
CA TYR A 242 -20.43 -22.04 -1.84
C TYR A 242 -19.99 -20.66 -1.36
N PHE A 243 -18.68 -20.43 -1.27
CA PHE A 243 -18.10 -19.13 -0.93
C PHE A 243 -17.72 -18.39 -2.21
N VAL A 244 -18.17 -17.14 -2.33
CA VAL A 244 -17.80 -16.26 -3.45
C VAL A 244 -17.13 -15.02 -2.87
N SER A 245 -15.81 -14.91 -3.05
CA SER A 245 -14.96 -13.90 -2.38
C SER A 245 -14.53 -12.75 -3.28
N SER A 246 -14.74 -12.84 -4.59
CA SER A 246 -14.26 -11.83 -5.54
C SER A 246 -15.25 -11.72 -6.69
N ASN A 247 -15.91 -10.56 -6.76
CA ASN A 247 -16.84 -10.15 -7.81
C ASN A 247 -18.26 -10.77 -7.74
N ALA A 248 -19.11 -10.22 -6.88
CA ALA A 248 -20.53 -10.57 -6.82
C ALA A 248 -21.29 -10.24 -8.12
N HIS A 249 -20.77 -9.38 -9.00
CA HIS A 249 -21.40 -9.09 -10.30
C HIS A 249 -21.37 -10.31 -11.23
N SER A 250 -20.36 -11.17 -11.10
CA SER A 250 -20.29 -12.44 -11.83
C SER A 250 -21.44 -13.38 -11.46
N LEU A 251 -21.85 -13.38 -10.18
CA LEU A 251 -23.02 -14.15 -9.74
C LEU A 251 -24.32 -13.57 -10.28
N VAL A 252 -24.48 -12.25 -10.27
CA VAL A 252 -25.69 -11.61 -10.80
C VAL A 252 -25.86 -11.97 -12.27
N ASN A 253 -24.81 -11.86 -13.10
CA ASN A 253 -24.88 -12.22 -14.52
C ASN A 253 -25.27 -13.69 -14.76
N LEU A 254 -24.77 -14.59 -13.92
CA LEU A 254 -25.07 -16.03 -14.01
C LEU A 254 -26.49 -16.37 -13.54
N VAL A 255 -26.99 -15.70 -12.50
CA VAL A 255 -28.29 -15.99 -11.88
C VAL A 255 -29.44 -15.27 -12.58
N SER A 256 -29.21 -14.05 -13.07
CA SER A 256 -30.23 -13.27 -13.78
C SER A 256 -30.32 -13.61 -15.27
N GLY A 257 -29.31 -14.27 -15.84
CA GLY A 257 -29.23 -14.52 -17.27
C GLY A 257 -28.89 -13.28 -18.10
N PHE A 258 -28.56 -12.14 -17.48
CA PHE A 258 -28.32 -10.86 -18.18
C PHE A 258 -27.33 -10.95 -19.35
N ALA A 259 -26.30 -11.79 -19.22
CA ALA A 259 -25.29 -11.99 -20.26
C ALA A 259 -25.76 -12.87 -21.44
N LEU A 260 -26.96 -13.46 -21.38
CA LEU A 260 -27.58 -14.22 -22.47
C LEU A 260 -28.53 -13.36 -23.31
N ASP A 261 -28.91 -12.18 -22.81
CA ASP A 261 -29.87 -11.28 -23.46
C ASP A 261 -29.20 -10.22 -24.37
N HIS A 262 -27.86 -10.22 -24.47
CA HIS A 262 -27.05 -9.31 -25.31
C HIS A 262 -25.87 -10.06 -25.94
#